data_AF-A0A259I1N1-F1
#
_entry.id   AF-A0A259I1N1-F1
#
_cell.length_a   1.000
_cell.length_b   1.000
_cell.length_c   1.000
_cell.angle_alpha   90.00
_cell.angle_beta   90.00
_cell.angle_gamma   90.00
#
_symmetry.space_group_name_H-M   'P 1'
#
loop_
_entity.id
_entity.type
_entity.pdbx_description
1 polymer ?
#
loop_
_entity_poly.entity_id
_entity_poly.type
_entity_poly.pdbx_seq_one_letter_code
_entity_poly.pdbx_strand_id
1 'polypeptide(L)'
;MKELHVDEVVIALPTHQNKAIQECIEVCDQYSTQTRILPDFEQYTSSNLQVNNIGLLSVINIRELPLDKEVNRLGKRAFDIAFSILFFILIASWLFPILVLIIKLSSKGPVFFKQERWGLNNEKITCYKFRTMVAESQDIDSDGNYQQASKDDPRITTIGAFLRRTNLDELPQFWNVLIGNMSVVGPRPHPTPLNLASMHTIDNYMLRHVVKPGISGWAQVNGYRGETKLPGTMQKRVNFDLYYIHRWTFWFDCQIILQTLINMIRGDQNAY
;
A
#
# COMPACT_ATOMS: atom_id res chain seq x y z
N MET A 1 -47.20 6.07 24.94
CA MET A 1 -45.98 6.90 24.90
C MET A 1 -46.06 8.16 25.77
N LYS A 2 -47.19 8.88 25.85
CA LYS A 2 -47.32 10.07 26.73
C LYS A 2 -47.11 9.80 28.24
N GLU A 3 -47.45 8.61 28.73
CA GLU A 3 -47.23 8.25 30.15
C GLU A 3 -45.77 7.87 30.49
N LEU A 4 -44.96 7.55 29.48
CA LEU A 4 -43.61 6.98 29.66
C LEU A 4 -42.47 7.95 29.31
N HIS A 5 -42.76 9.21 28.94
CA HIS A 5 -41.76 10.20 28.51
C HIS A 5 -40.72 9.62 27.54
N VAL A 6 -41.20 9.08 26.41
CA VAL A 6 -40.32 8.49 25.40
C VAL A 6 -39.84 9.58 24.45
N ASP A 7 -38.55 9.92 24.51
CA ASP A 7 -37.93 10.93 23.65
C ASP A 7 -37.57 10.39 22.26
N GLU A 8 -37.22 9.10 22.16
CA GLU A 8 -36.74 8.46 20.94
C GLU A 8 -37.26 7.03 20.78
N VAL A 9 -37.59 6.64 19.55
CA VAL A 9 -37.99 5.28 19.16
C VAL A 9 -37.04 4.76 18.08
N VAL A 10 -36.45 3.60 18.33
CA VAL A 10 -35.57 2.90 17.38
C VAL A 10 -36.30 1.70 16.79
N ILE A 11 -36.54 1.73 15.47
CA ILE A 11 -37.16 0.64 14.71
C ILE A 11 -36.04 -0.30 14.22
N ALA A 12 -35.96 -1.49 14.80
CA ALA A 12 -34.99 -2.54 14.43
C ALA A 12 -35.63 -3.72 13.68
N LEU A 13 -36.69 -3.45 12.92
CA LEU A 13 -37.36 -4.47 12.10
C LEU A 13 -36.51 -4.83 10.88
N PRO A 14 -36.56 -6.10 10.41
CA PRO A 14 -35.86 -6.51 9.21
C PRO A 14 -36.26 -5.66 7.99
N THR A 15 -35.28 -5.28 7.16
CA THR A 15 -35.46 -4.36 6.02
C THR A 15 -36.49 -4.81 4.98
N HIS A 16 -36.87 -6.09 4.96
CA HIS A 16 -37.90 -6.61 4.05
C HIS A 16 -39.34 -6.33 4.54
N GLN A 17 -39.54 -5.89 5.78
CA GLN A 17 -40.85 -5.62 6.37
C GLN A 17 -41.29 -4.16 6.19
N ASN A 18 -41.27 -3.67 4.95
CA ASN A 18 -41.54 -2.27 4.63
C ASN A 18 -42.86 -1.74 5.21
N LYS A 19 -43.93 -2.55 5.21
CA LYS A 19 -45.25 -2.15 5.74
C LYS A 19 -45.23 -1.93 7.24
N ALA A 20 -44.65 -2.85 8.01
CA ALA A 20 -44.57 -2.73 9.46
C ALA A 20 -43.68 -1.54 9.88
N ILE A 21 -42.59 -1.29 9.13
CA ILE A 21 -41.73 -0.12 9.35
C ILE A 21 -42.53 1.18 9.12
N GLN A 22 -43.30 1.27 8.03
CA GLN A 22 -44.15 2.44 7.77
C GLN A 22 -45.21 2.65 8.86
N GLU A 23 -45.90 1.60 9.29
CA GLU A 23 -46.89 1.66 10.38
C GLU A 23 -46.25 2.18 11.68
N CYS A 24 -45.04 1.72 12.02
CA CYS A 24 -44.31 2.21 13.19
C CYS A 24 -43.96 3.70 13.05
N ILE A 25 -43.50 4.16 11.88
CA ILE A 25 -43.18 5.57 11.63
C ILE A 25 -44.43 6.43 11.79
N GLU A 26 -45.56 6.03 11.19
CA GLU A 26 -46.82 6.78 11.29
C GLU A 26 -47.29 6.92 12.74
N VAL A 27 -47.19 5.85 13.53
CA VAL A 27 -47.52 5.90 14.96
C VAL A 27 -46.58 6.86 15.69
N CYS A 28 -45.27 6.82 15.44
CA CYS A 28 -44.32 7.70 16.12
C CYS A 28 -44.52 9.18 15.73
N ASP A 29 -44.84 9.45 14.46
CA ASP A 29 -45.16 10.79 13.98
C ASP A 29 -46.41 11.36 14.68
N GLN A 30 -47.45 10.54 14.91
CA GLN A 30 -48.65 10.95 15.66
C GLN A 30 -48.34 11.39 17.09
N TYR A 31 -47.33 10.80 17.72
CA TYR A 31 -46.89 11.17 19.08
C TYR A 31 -45.76 12.20 19.09
N SER A 32 -45.33 12.70 17.93
CA SER A 32 -44.23 13.66 17.77
C SER A 32 -42.92 13.19 18.41
N THR A 33 -42.65 11.89 18.35
CA THR A 33 -41.44 11.27 18.91
C THR A 33 -40.37 11.10 17.84
N GLN A 34 -39.09 11.32 18.19
CA GLN A 34 -37.99 11.14 17.25
C GLN A 34 -37.88 9.66 16.85
N THR A 35 -37.93 9.37 15.55
CA THR A 35 -37.85 8.00 15.04
C THR A 35 -36.50 7.76 14.35
N ARG A 36 -35.82 6.66 14.70
CA ARG A 36 -34.62 6.18 14.00
C ARG A 36 -34.84 4.75 13.50
N ILE A 37 -34.23 4.41 12.37
CA ILE A 37 -34.24 3.05 11.84
C ILE A 37 -32.85 2.46 12.07
N LEU A 38 -32.81 1.28 12.69
CA LEU A 38 -31.61 0.45 12.79
C LEU A 38 -31.68 -0.62 11.69
N PRO A 39 -30.96 -0.42 10.57
CA PRO A 39 -30.93 -1.40 9.50
C PRO A 39 -30.16 -2.66 9.90
N ASP A 40 -30.66 -3.82 9.48
CA ASP A 40 -30.01 -5.12 9.70
C ASP A 40 -28.89 -5.34 8.67
N PHE A 41 -27.71 -4.78 8.96
CA PHE A 41 -26.52 -4.93 8.11
C PHE A 41 -25.50 -5.97 8.59
N GLU A 42 -25.69 -6.52 9.79
CA GLU A 42 -24.76 -7.51 10.37
C GLU A 42 -24.66 -8.77 9.50
N GLN A 43 -25.70 -9.08 8.73
CA GLN A 43 -25.71 -10.19 7.78
C GLN A 43 -24.75 -10.01 6.59
N TYR A 44 -24.39 -8.76 6.25
CA TYR A 44 -23.61 -8.46 5.05
C TYR A 44 -22.12 -8.23 5.34
N THR A 45 -21.74 -7.78 6.54
CA THR A 45 -20.33 -7.60 6.89
C THR A 45 -20.11 -7.44 8.41
N SER A 46 -18.99 -7.98 8.91
CA SER A 46 -18.53 -7.78 10.29
C SER A 46 -17.66 -6.51 10.46
N SER A 47 -17.60 -5.66 9.43
CA SER A 47 -16.69 -4.51 9.34
C SER A 47 -17.37 -3.23 9.85
N ASN A 48 -16.58 -2.20 10.18
CA ASN A 48 -17.09 -0.84 10.44
C ASN A 48 -17.89 -0.34 9.23
N LEU A 49 -19.21 -0.39 9.34
CA LEU A 49 -20.15 0.12 8.34
C LEU A 49 -20.27 1.63 8.49
N GLN A 50 -20.00 2.36 7.41
CA GLN A 50 -20.31 3.79 7.33
C GLN A 50 -21.43 3.98 6.31
N VAL A 51 -22.48 4.68 6.75
CA VAL A 51 -23.56 5.15 5.88
C VAL A 51 -23.13 6.50 5.36
N ASN A 52 -22.87 6.58 4.06
CA ASN A 52 -22.55 7.81 3.36
C ASN A 52 -23.71 8.20 2.45
N ASN A 53 -23.89 9.49 2.18
CA ASN A 53 -24.91 9.97 1.27
C ASN A 53 -24.29 10.22 -0.11
N ILE A 54 -24.82 9.57 -1.15
CA ILE A 54 -24.56 9.93 -2.55
C ILE A 54 -25.77 10.72 -3.04
N GLY A 55 -25.68 12.05 -2.98
CA GLY A 55 -26.83 12.93 -3.22
C GLY A 55 -27.90 12.77 -2.13
N LEU A 56 -29.09 12.30 -2.51
CA LEU A 56 -30.21 12.02 -1.60
C LEU A 56 -30.29 10.54 -1.16
N LEU A 57 -29.40 9.70 -1.67
CA LEU A 57 -29.41 8.26 -1.38
C LEU A 57 -28.38 7.92 -0.30
N SER A 58 -28.84 7.31 0.78
CA SER A 58 -27.98 6.70 1.79
C SER A 58 -27.42 5.39 1.24
N VAL A 59 -26.11 5.32 1.06
CA VAL A 59 -25.37 4.15 0.58
C VAL A 59 -24.45 3.64 1.69
N ILE A 60 -24.34 2.32 1.78
CA ILE A 60 -23.53 1.65 2.80
C ILE A 60 -22.21 1.23 2.17
N ASN A 61 -21.10 1.75 2.70
CA ASN A 61 -19.78 1.32 2.29
C ASN A 61 -19.37 0.07 3.09
N ILE A 62 -19.28 -1.07 2.41
CA ILE A 62 -18.97 -2.38 3.01
C ILE A 62 -17.48 -2.46 3.45
N ARG A 63 -16.61 -1.66 2.85
CA ARG A 63 -15.17 -1.56 3.15
C ARG A 63 -14.67 -0.14 2.92
N GLU A 64 -14.89 0.75 3.89
CA GLU A 64 -14.24 2.07 3.84
C GLU A 64 -12.83 1.96 4.40
N LEU A 65 -11.83 2.26 3.56
CA LEU A 65 -10.43 2.33 3.97
C LEU A 65 -10.09 3.75 4.44
N PRO A 66 -9.15 3.92 5.39
CA PRO A 66 -8.73 5.24 5.84
C PRO A 66 -8.28 6.16 4.70
N LEU A 67 -7.71 5.60 3.64
CA LEU A 67 -7.21 6.34 2.47
C LEU A 67 -8.27 6.61 1.38
N ASP A 68 -9.50 6.10 1.54
CA ASP A 68 -10.63 6.48 0.70
C ASP A 68 -11.11 7.90 1.02
N LYS A 69 -10.86 8.37 2.25
CA LYS A 69 -11.17 9.73 2.68
C LYS A 69 -10.26 10.72 1.95
N GLU A 70 -10.87 11.64 1.21
CA GLU A 70 -10.19 12.68 0.42
C GLU A 70 -9.16 13.47 1.23
N VAL A 71 -9.51 13.88 2.45
CA VAL A 71 -8.63 14.62 3.37
C VAL A 71 -7.36 13.83 3.68
N ASN A 72 -7.52 12.53 3.95
CA ASN A 72 -6.40 11.64 4.27
C ASN A 72 -5.51 11.42 3.04
N ARG A 73 -6.11 11.22 1.86
CA ARG A 73 -5.38 11.05 0.60
C ARG A 73 -4.59 12.29 0.22
N LEU A 74 -5.19 13.47 0.37
CA LEU A 74 -4.51 14.77 0.15
C LEU A 74 -3.40 15.00 1.16
N GLY A 75 -3.66 14.74 2.45
CA GLY A 75 -2.65 14.87 3.52
C GLY A 75 -1.45 13.94 3.29
N LYS A 76 -1.71 12.67 2.96
CA LYS A 76 -0.67 11.71 2.58
C LYS A 76 0.12 12.19 1.36
N ARG A 77 -0.56 12.68 0.34
CA ARG A 77 0.09 13.18 -0.88
C ARG A 77 0.98 14.40 -0.61
N ALA A 78 0.52 15.34 0.20
CA ALA A 78 1.29 16.52 0.59
C ALA A 78 2.55 16.10 1.36
N PHE A 79 2.41 15.17 2.30
CA PHE A 79 3.53 14.59 3.04
C PHE A 79 4.53 13.90 2.10
N ASP A 80 4.06 13.04 1.19
CA ASP A 80 4.92 12.33 0.23
C ASP A 80 5.75 13.28 -0.64
N ILE A 81 5.13 14.37 -1.12
CA ILE A 81 5.82 15.40 -1.92
C ILE A 81 6.85 16.13 -1.06
N ALA A 82 6.45 16.63 0.11
CA ALA A 82 7.32 17.39 1.00
C ALA A 82 8.54 16.55 1.43
N PHE A 83 8.31 15.30 1.81
CA PHE A 83 9.37 14.36 2.19
C PHE A 83 10.32 14.09 1.01
N SER A 84 9.78 13.86 -0.18
CA SER A 84 10.59 13.60 -1.38
C SER A 84 11.43 14.81 -1.79
N ILE A 85 10.87 16.03 -1.73
CA ILE A 85 11.61 17.26 -2.00
C ILE A 85 12.75 17.43 -1.00
N LEU A 86 12.47 17.23 0.30
CA LEU A 86 13.48 17.31 1.35
C LEU A 86 14.59 16.28 1.14
N PHE A 87 14.22 15.05 0.76
CA PHE A 87 15.17 13.99 0.40
C PHE A 87 16.08 14.42 -0.77
N PHE A 88 15.51 15.01 -1.83
CA PHE A 88 16.31 15.44 -2.98
C PHE A 88 17.30 16.55 -2.63
N ILE A 89 16.88 17.51 -1.81
CA ILE A 89 17.71 18.64 -1.40
C ILE A 89 18.82 18.20 -0.43
N LEU A 90 18.48 17.40 0.60
CA LEU A 90 19.42 17.07 1.68
C LEU A 90 20.31 15.86 1.40
N ILE A 91 19.79 14.86 0.67
CA ILE A 91 20.47 13.58 0.49
C ILE A 91 20.87 13.39 -0.97
N ALA A 92 19.92 13.48 -1.91
CA ALA A 92 20.20 13.16 -3.31
C ALA A 92 21.20 14.15 -3.96
N SER A 93 21.17 15.43 -3.56
CA SER A 93 22.00 16.51 -4.13
C SER A 93 23.49 16.18 -4.18
N TRP A 94 24.03 15.55 -3.13
CA TRP A 94 25.44 15.15 -3.05
C TRP A 94 25.63 13.64 -3.24
N LEU A 95 24.68 12.81 -2.81
CA LEU A 95 24.82 11.35 -2.88
C LEU A 95 24.68 10.82 -4.31
N PHE A 96 23.73 11.34 -5.09
CA PHE A 96 23.47 10.81 -6.44
C PHE A 96 24.68 10.99 -7.38
N PRO A 97 25.36 12.16 -7.44
CA PRO A 97 26.58 12.31 -8.23
C PRO A 97 27.66 11.27 -7.88
N ILE A 98 27.85 11.00 -6.59
CA ILE A 98 28.82 10.01 -6.10
C ILE A 98 28.43 8.60 -6.57
N LEU A 99 27.17 8.20 -6.36
CA LEU A 99 26.67 6.89 -6.79
C LEU A 99 26.75 6.71 -8.31
N VAL A 100 26.39 7.76 -9.07
CA VAL A 100 26.49 7.79 -10.54
C VAL A 100 27.93 7.54 -11.00
N LEU A 101 28.90 8.21 -10.38
CA LEU A 101 30.32 8.05 -10.70
C LEU A 101 30.79 6.62 -10.39
N ILE A 102 30.50 6.11 -9.19
CA ILE A 102 30.88 4.76 -8.76
C ILE A 102 30.29 3.69 -9.71
N ILE A 103 29.01 3.81 -10.08
CA ILE A 103 28.35 2.86 -11.00
C ILE A 103 28.98 2.90 -12.39
N LYS A 104 29.30 4.09 -12.91
CA LYS A 104 29.94 4.24 -14.24
C LYS A 104 31.37 3.70 -14.27
N LEU A 105 32.12 3.86 -13.18
CA LEU A 105 33.47 3.32 -13.06
C LEU A 105 33.47 1.80 -12.90
N SER A 106 32.42 1.24 -12.27
CA SER A 106 32.30 -0.20 -12.06
C SER A 106 31.90 -1.00 -13.30
N SER A 107 31.01 -0.46 -14.14
CA SER A 107 30.50 -1.18 -15.32
C SER A 107 30.04 -0.24 -16.43
N LYS A 108 30.23 -0.64 -17.69
CA LYS A 108 29.78 0.13 -18.86
C LYS A 108 28.25 0.15 -18.97
N GLY A 109 27.67 1.24 -19.49
CA GLY A 109 26.24 1.37 -19.79
C GLY A 109 25.46 2.38 -18.91
N PRO A 110 24.11 2.36 -18.95
CA PRO A 110 23.25 3.34 -18.27
C PRO A 110 23.23 3.16 -16.74
N VAL A 111 23.17 4.27 -16.02
CA VAL A 111 23.19 4.28 -14.54
C VAL A 111 21.85 3.91 -13.94
N PHE A 112 20.76 4.32 -14.59
CA PHE A 112 19.41 4.04 -14.14
C PHE A 112 18.85 2.82 -14.85
N PHE A 113 18.25 1.93 -14.06
CA PHE A 113 17.46 0.80 -14.51
C PHE A 113 15.97 1.12 -14.35
N LYS A 114 15.16 0.71 -15.32
CA LYS A 114 13.70 0.92 -15.33
C LYS A 114 13.02 -0.44 -15.31
N GLN A 115 12.02 -0.61 -14.45
CA GLN A 115 11.27 -1.86 -14.37
C GLN A 115 9.77 -1.59 -14.27
N GLU A 116 8.98 -2.32 -15.06
CA GLU A 116 7.52 -2.30 -14.96
C GLU A 116 7.07 -3.04 -13.70
N ARG A 117 6.16 -2.39 -12.96
CA ARG A 117 5.51 -2.88 -11.74
C ARG A 117 4.03 -2.52 -11.80
N TRP A 118 3.22 -3.09 -10.91
CA TRP A 118 1.82 -2.65 -10.75
C TRP A 118 1.71 -1.65 -9.61
N GLY A 119 0.89 -0.63 -9.82
CA GLY A 119 0.58 0.44 -8.88
C GLY A 119 -0.87 0.45 -8.44
N LEU A 120 -1.37 1.64 -8.14
CA LEU A 120 -2.76 1.86 -7.73
C LEU A 120 -3.72 1.32 -8.81
N ASN A 121 -4.80 0.66 -8.39
CA ASN A 121 -5.82 0.07 -9.26
C ASN A 121 -5.26 -0.89 -10.32
N ASN A 122 -4.14 -1.55 -10.04
CA ASN A 122 -3.43 -2.46 -10.94
C ASN A 122 -2.85 -1.77 -12.19
N GLU A 123 -2.74 -0.45 -12.19
CA GLU A 123 -2.13 0.28 -13.30
C GLU A 123 -0.62 0.01 -13.37
N LYS A 124 -0.10 -0.13 -14.59
CA LYS A 124 1.34 -0.35 -14.80
C LYS A 124 2.11 0.92 -14.53
N ILE A 125 3.12 0.84 -13.67
CA ILE A 125 4.04 1.93 -13.35
C ILE A 125 5.47 1.54 -13.69
N THR A 126 6.27 2.51 -14.12
CA THR A 126 7.71 2.32 -14.33
C THR A 126 8.47 2.77 -13.10
N CYS A 127 9.10 1.85 -12.38
CA CYS A 127 9.94 2.16 -11.23
C CYS A 127 11.39 2.40 -11.67
N TYR A 128 11.99 3.46 -11.13
CA TYR A 128 13.40 3.80 -11.37
C TYR A 128 14.30 3.24 -10.26
N LYS A 129 15.43 2.65 -10.64
CA LYS A 129 16.45 2.16 -9.72
C LYS A 129 17.85 2.52 -10.23
N PHE A 130 18.84 2.49 -9.34
CA PHE A 130 20.22 2.41 -9.80
C PHE A 130 20.51 1.01 -10.32
N ARG A 131 21.33 0.94 -11.36
CA ARG A 131 21.76 -0.33 -11.92
C ARG A 131 22.72 -1.02 -10.94
N THR A 132 22.36 -2.23 -10.54
CA THR A 132 23.17 -3.08 -9.65
C THR A 132 23.77 -4.29 -10.37
N MET A 133 23.26 -4.61 -11.56
CA MET A 133 23.69 -5.76 -12.37
C MET A 133 24.47 -5.31 -13.61
N VAL A 134 25.24 -6.22 -14.20
CA VAL A 134 26.00 -5.97 -15.45
C VAL A 134 25.02 -5.62 -16.58
N ALA A 135 25.35 -4.68 -17.46
CA ALA A 135 24.41 -4.19 -18.48
C ALA A 135 23.88 -5.26 -19.44
N GLU A 136 24.62 -6.36 -19.63
CA GLU A 136 24.27 -7.49 -20.49
C GLU A 136 23.40 -8.54 -19.77
N SER A 137 23.13 -8.36 -18.46
CA SER A 137 22.30 -9.29 -17.71
C SER A 137 20.83 -9.14 -18.09
N GLN A 138 20.19 -10.23 -18.53
CA GLN A 138 18.75 -10.29 -18.70
C GLN A 138 18.10 -10.82 -17.43
N ASP A 139 16.98 -10.22 -17.02
CA ASP A 139 16.12 -10.70 -15.93
C ASP A 139 15.26 -11.91 -16.35
N ILE A 140 15.45 -12.38 -17.58
CA ILE A 140 14.73 -13.47 -18.23
C ILE A 140 15.77 -14.54 -18.58
N ASP A 141 15.48 -15.80 -18.26
CA ASP A 141 16.33 -16.92 -18.65
C ASP A 141 16.19 -17.29 -20.13
N SER A 142 17.01 -18.25 -20.58
CA SER A 142 16.94 -18.80 -21.93
C SER A 142 15.58 -19.43 -22.29
N ASP A 143 14.77 -19.77 -21.27
CA ASP A 143 13.47 -20.40 -21.40
C ASP A 143 12.30 -19.39 -21.28
N GLY A 144 12.60 -18.08 -21.15
CA GLY A 144 11.60 -17.03 -21.07
C GLY A 144 11.04 -16.76 -19.66
N ASN A 145 11.56 -17.41 -18.62
CA ASN A 145 11.09 -17.24 -17.24
C ASN A 145 11.80 -16.07 -16.54
N TYR A 146 11.05 -15.34 -15.72
CA TYR A 146 11.60 -14.26 -14.89
C TYR A 146 12.47 -14.83 -13.77
N GLN A 147 13.77 -14.53 -13.83
CA GLN A 147 14.71 -14.91 -12.77
C GLN A 147 14.76 -13.82 -11.70
N GLN A 148 14.13 -14.09 -10.56
CA GLN A 148 14.32 -13.27 -9.37
C GLN A 148 15.80 -13.31 -8.94
N ALA A 149 16.39 -12.14 -8.71
CA ALA A 149 17.78 -12.08 -8.29
C ALA A 149 17.98 -12.69 -6.90
N SER A 150 18.95 -13.60 -6.81
CA SER A 150 19.32 -14.33 -5.60
C SER A 150 20.56 -13.75 -4.92
N LYS A 151 20.86 -14.21 -3.69
CA LYS A 151 21.95 -13.69 -2.85
C LYS A 151 23.33 -13.74 -3.52
N ASP A 152 23.58 -14.78 -4.31
CA ASP A 152 24.88 -15.07 -4.91
C ASP A 152 24.82 -15.01 -6.45
N ASP A 153 23.96 -14.14 -6.98
CA ASP A 153 23.73 -14.02 -8.41
C ASP A 153 24.97 -13.41 -9.12
N PRO A 154 25.61 -14.14 -10.06
CA PRO A 154 26.82 -13.69 -10.73
C PRO A 154 26.61 -12.44 -11.60
N ARG A 155 25.35 -12.08 -11.88
CA ARG A 155 25.00 -10.87 -12.65
C ARG A 155 25.16 -9.60 -11.80
N ILE A 156 25.26 -9.71 -10.47
CA ILE A 156 25.37 -8.56 -9.55
C ILE A 156 26.82 -8.08 -9.48
N THR A 157 27.03 -6.79 -9.68
CA THR A 157 28.35 -6.16 -9.49
C THR A 157 28.69 -6.03 -8.00
N THR A 158 29.97 -6.01 -7.61
CA THR A 158 30.38 -5.85 -6.20
C THR A 158 29.79 -4.58 -5.56
N ILE A 159 29.78 -3.48 -6.33
CA ILE A 159 29.11 -2.23 -5.94
C ILE A 159 27.59 -2.41 -5.90
N GLY A 160 27.01 -3.12 -6.86
CA GLY A 160 25.60 -3.46 -6.89
C GLY A 160 25.14 -4.21 -5.64
N ALA A 161 25.92 -5.17 -5.15
CA ALA A 161 25.63 -5.90 -3.92
C ALA A 161 25.61 -4.94 -2.71
N PHE A 162 26.57 -4.01 -2.64
CA PHE A 162 26.56 -2.97 -1.61
C PHE A 162 25.30 -2.08 -1.70
N LEU A 163 24.91 -1.65 -2.91
CA LEU A 163 23.73 -0.81 -3.13
C LEU A 163 22.43 -1.52 -2.73
N ARG A 164 22.29 -2.83 -3.02
CA ARG A 164 21.08 -3.60 -2.66
C ARG A 164 20.99 -3.85 -1.16
N ARG A 165 22.10 -4.22 -0.52
CA ARG A 165 22.16 -4.42 0.95
C ARG A 165 21.81 -3.16 1.73
N THR A 166 22.19 -1.99 1.20
CA THR A 166 21.92 -0.68 1.83
C THR A 166 20.65 -0.01 1.31
N ASN A 167 19.95 -0.62 0.34
CA ASN A 167 18.74 -0.09 -0.32
C ASN A 167 18.96 1.20 -1.10
N LEU A 168 20.23 1.56 -1.31
CA LEU A 168 20.59 2.75 -2.05
C LEU A 168 20.16 2.63 -3.51
N ASP A 169 20.01 1.40 -4.04
CA ASP A 169 19.53 1.15 -5.39
C ASP A 169 18.11 1.64 -5.65
N GLU A 170 17.28 1.75 -4.61
CA GLU A 170 15.87 2.14 -4.71
C GLU A 170 15.63 3.64 -4.54
N LEU A 171 16.65 4.42 -4.18
CA LEU A 171 16.53 5.87 -3.99
C LEU A 171 15.99 6.63 -5.22
N PRO A 172 16.26 6.24 -6.49
CA PRO A 172 15.64 6.89 -7.63
C PRO A 172 14.10 6.80 -7.66
N GLN A 173 13.49 5.87 -6.90
CA GLN A 173 12.03 5.76 -6.78
C GLN A 173 11.39 6.98 -6.10
N PHE A 174 12.15 7.82 -5.38
CA PHE A 174 11.62 9.12 -4.90
C PHE A 174 11.16 10.02 -6.05
N TRP A 175 11.67 9.80 -7.28
CA TRP A 175 11.14 10.45 -8.48
C TRP A 175 9.73 9.97 -8.81
N ASN A 176 9.44 8.66 -8.66
CA ASN A 176 8.11 8.10 -8.82
C ASN A 176 7.13 8.65 -7.78
N VAL A 177 7.62 8.92 -6.56
CA VAL A 177 6.84 9.58 -5.53
C VAL A 177 6.50 11.00 -5.96
N LEU A 178 7.44 11.80 -6.45
CA LEU A 178 7.14 13.14 -6.96
C LEU A 178 6.13 13.13 -8.11
N ILE A 179 6.28 12.24 -9.09
CA ILE A 179 5.32 12.07 -10.21
C ILE A 179 3.92 11.69 -9.69
N GLY A 180 3.86 10.94 -8.58
CA GLY A 180 2.61 10.53 -7.94
C GLY A 180 2.18 9.09 -8.23
N ASN A 181 3.04 8.30 -8.87
CA ASN A 181 2.79 6.87 -9.13
C ASN A 181 3.10 6.00 -7.90
N MET A 182 3.92 6.52 -6.97
CA MET A 182 4.29 5.87 -5.72
C MET A 182 4.07 6.80 -4.53
N SER A 183 4.16 6.21 -3.34
CA SER A 183 4.15 6.88 -2.03
C SER A 183 5.47 6.58 -1.30
N VAL A 184 5.84 7.38 -0.29
CA VAL A 184 7.02 7.08 0.54
C VAL A 184 6.79 5.77 1.31
N VAL A 185 5.58 5.62 1.86
CA VAL A 185 5.14 4.44 2.61
C VAL A 185 3.93 3.80 1.93
N GLY A 186 3.99 2.48 1.71
CA GLY A 186 2.93 1.70 1.08
C GLY A 186 3.35 0.25 0.83
N PRO A 187 2.45 -0.59 0.30
CA PRO A 187 2.77 -1.95 -0.12
C PRO A 187 3.89 -1.95 -1.16
N ARG A 188 4.85 -2.86 -1.03
CA ARG A 188 6.00 -2.91 -1.95
C ARG A 188 5.54 -3.35 -3.35
N PRO A 189 5.86 -2.60 -4.43
CA PRO A 189 5.48 -3.00 -5.77
C PRO A 189 6.23 -4.27 -6.17
N HIS A 190 5.53 -5.30 -6.65
CA HIS A 190 6.15 -6.53 -7.14
C HIS A 190 6.34 -6.51 -8.66
N PRO A 191 7.32 -7.24 -9.23
CA PRO A 191 7.49 -7.36 -10.68
C PRO A 191 6.22 -7.94 -11.32
N THR A 192 5.88 -7.49 -12.53
CA THR A 192 4.69 -7.97 -13.27
C THR A 192 4.60 -9.51 -13.33
N PRO A 193 5.68 -10.26 -13.62
CA PRO A 193 5.61 -11.73 -13.64
C PRO A 193 5.23 -12.34 -12.28
N LEU A 194 5.78 -11.81 -11.19
CA LEU A 194 5.48 -12.28 -9.83
C LEU A 194 4.03 -11.96 -9.45
N ASN A 195 3.50 -10.81 -9.88
CA ASN A 195 2.10 -10.46 -9.68
C ASN A 195 1.17 -11.45 -10.38
N LEU A 196 1.43 -11.76 -11.65
CA LEU A 196 0.62 -12.70 -12.43
C LEU A 196 0.64 -14.11 -11.83
N ALA A 197 1.81 -14.56 -11.34
CA ALA A 197 1.90 -15.85 -10.65
C ALA A 197 1.16 -15.85 -9.30
N SER A 198 1.26 -14.76 -8.55
CA SER A 198 0.73 -14.69 -7.18
C SER A 198 -0.77 -14.42 -7.11
N MET A 199 -1.36 -13.76 -8.12
CA MET A 199 -2.77 -13.32 -8.05
C MET A 199 -3.77 -14.48 -7.99
N HIS A 200 -3.39 -15.66 -8.47
CA HIS A 200 -4.23 -16.86 -8.44
C HIS A 200 -3.91 -17.80 -7.27
N THR A 201 -2.77 -17.63 -6.62
CA THR A 201 -2.27 -18.56 -5.59
C THR A 201 -2.39 -17.99 -4.17
N ILE A 202 -2.48 -16.67 -4.03
CA ILE A 202 -2.44 -15.98 -2.74
C ILE A 202 -3.77 -15.27 -2.49
N ASP A 203 -4.36 -15.56 -1.34
CA ASP A 203 -5.63 -14.96 -0.93
C ASP A 203 -5.47 -13.46 -0.74
N ASN A 204 -6.45 -12.71 -1.25
CA ASN A 204 -6.54 -11.26 -1.14
C ASN A 204 -5.34 -10.50 -1.75
N TYR A 205 -4.54 -11.15 -2.60
CA TYR A 205 -3.34 -10.56 -3.18
C TYR A 205 -3.62 -9.21 -3.87
N MET A 206 -4.70 -9.14 -4.64
CA MET A 206 -5.06 -7.96 -5.42
C MET A 206 -5.46 -6.76 -4.57
N LEU A 207 -5.90 -6.98 -3.32
CA LEU A 207 -6.28 -5.89 -2.42
C LEU A 207 -5.10 -5.00 -2.04
N ARG A 208 -3.85 -5.41 -2.27
CA ARG A 208 -2.68 -4.57 -2.04
C ARG A 208 -2.56 -3.40 -3.02
N HIS A 209 -3.20 -3.49 -4.17
CA HIS A 209 -3.14 -2.46 -5.22
C HIS A 209 -4.24 -1.39 -5.08
N VAL A 210 -5.04 -1.42 -4.01
CA VAL A 210 -6.06 -0.37 -3.73
C VAL A 210 -5.44 0.92 -3.19
N VAL A 211 -4.15 0.91 -2.86
CA VAL A 211 -3.37 2.09 -2.46
C VAL A 211 -2.11 2.21 -3.31
N LYS A 212 -1.51 3.41 -3.33
CA LYS A 212 -0.24 3.60 -4.04
C LYS A 212 0.86 2.73 -3.42
N PRO A 213 1.69 2.07 -4.24
CA PRO A 213 2.82 1.31 -3.74
C PRO A 213 3.86 2.21 -3.07
N GLY A 214 4.59 1.65 -2.11
CA GLY A 214 5.58 2.35 -1.29
C GLY A 214 7.03 2.03 -1.67
N ILE A 215 7.92 2.99 -1.41
CA ILE A 215 9.38 2.70 -1.34
C ILE A 215 9.65 1.82 -0.12
N SER A 216 9.11 2.22 1.04
CA SER A 216 9.06 1.40 2.25
C SER A 216 7.63 1.00 2.60
N GLY A 217 7.47 0.05 3.51
CA GLY A 217 6.19 -0.55 3.85
C GLY A 217 6.26 -1.38 5.11
N TRP A 218 5.09 -1.64 5.69
CA TRP A 218 4.97 -2.38 6.95
C TRP A 218 5.53 -3.81 6.85
N ALA A 219 5.28 -4.51 5.75
CA ALA A 219 5.86 -5.83 5.52
C ALA A 219 7.40 -5.78 5.44
N GLN A 220 7.98 -4.74 4.84
CA GLN A 220 9.43 -4.58 4.72
C GLN A 220 10.10 -4.39 6.08
N VAL A 221 9.57 -3.50 6.93
CA VAL A 221 10.15 -3.24 8.25
C VAL A 221 10.00 -4.41 9.22
N ASN A 222 9.01 -5.28 9.01
CA ASN A 222 8.81 -6.53 9.77
C ASN A 222 9.59 -7.73 9.19
N GLY A 223 10.58 -7.50 8.34
CA GLY A 223 11.47 -8.54 7.84
C GLY A 223 10.89 -9.43 6.75
N TYR A 224 9.68 -9.15 6.24
CA TYR A 224 9.08 -9.85 5.09
C TYR A 224 9.57 -9.25 3.78
N ARG A 225 10.89 -9.08 3.66
CA ARG A 225 11.58 -8.52 2.51
C ARG A 225 12.29 -9.62 1.71
N GLY A 226 12.40 -9.45 0.39
CA GLY A 226 13.22 -10.33 -0.46
C GLY A 226 12.53 -11.63 -0.91
N GLU A 227 13.34 -12.65 -1.22
CA GLU A 227 12.87 -13.97 -1.64
C GLU A 227 12.07 -14.67 -0.54
N THR A 228 10.88 -15.14 -0.89
CA THR A 228 10.07 -15.97 -0.01
C THR A 228 10.50 -17.42 -0.15
N LYS A 229 11.57 -17.78 0.58
CA LYS A 229 12.16 -19.12 0.57
C LYS A 229 11.26 -20.20 1.20
N LEU A 230 10.29 -19.80 2.02
CA LEU A 230 9.39 -20.72 2.70
C LEU A 230 7.95 -20.61 2.14
N PRO A 231 7.23 -21.74 2.00
CA PRO A 231 5.80 -21.75 1.72
C PRO A 231 5.05 -20.87 2.74
N GLY A 232 4.17 -19.99 2.26
CA GLY A 232 3.36 -19.12 3.10
C GLY A 232 4.01 -17.80 3.53
N THR A 233 5.30 -17.55 3.28
CA THR A 233 5.92 -16.24 3.57
C THR A 233 5.30 -15.13 2.72
N MET A 234 4.89 -15.42 1.48
CA MET A 234 4.19 -14.44 0.64
C MET A 234 2.81 -14.09 1.20
N GLN A 235 2.07 -15.07 1.74
CA GLN A 235 0.78 -14.79 2.39
C GLN A 235 0.96 -13.86 3.59
N LYS A 236 1.97 -14.12 4.43
CA LYS A 236 2.28 -13.23 5.56
C LYS A 236 2.63 -11.81 5.09
N ARG A 237 3.43 -11.68 4.03
CA ARG A 237 3.73 -10.37 3.41
C ARG A 237 2.45 -9.65 3.00
N VAL A 238 1.54 -10.32 2.30
CA VAL A 238 0.25 -9.74 1.91
C VAL A 238 -0.56 -9.35 3.14
N ASN A 239 -0.61 -10.19 4.17
CA ASN A 239 -1.33 -9.88 5.40
C ASN A 239 -0.79 -8.61 6.09
N PHE A 240 0.54 -8.40 6.09
CA PHE A 240 1.15 -7.15 6.59
C PHE A 240 0.82 -5.94 5.70
N ASP A 241 0.81 -6.10 4.38
CA ASP A 241 0.38 -5.03 3.46
C ASP A 241 -1.09 -4.65 3.70
N LEU A 242 -1.97 -5.64 3.87
CA LEU A 242 -3.39 -5.42 4.17
C LEU A 242 -3.58 -4.79 5.55
N TYR A 243 -2.82 -5.22 6.55
CA TYR A 243 -2.85 -4.60 7.89
C TYR A 243 -2.54 -3.11 7.80
N TYR A 244 -1.52 -2.73 7.01
CA TYR A 244 -1.19 -1.34 6.77
C TYR A 244 -2.34 -0.58 6.09
N ILE A 245 -2.93 -1.14 5.04
CA ILE A 245 -4.03 -0.50 4.30
C ILE A 245 -5.24 -0.25 5.21
N HIS A 246 -5.62 -1.23 6.04
CA HIS A 246 -6.80 -1.12 6.90
C HIS A 246 -6.59 -0.20 8.12
N ARG A 247 -5.35 -0.06 8.59
CA ARG A 247 -5.02 0.72 9.80
C ARG A 247 -4.17 1.95 9.50
N TRP A 248 -4.20 2.41 8.26
CA TRP A 248 -3.40 3.56 7.86
C TRP A 248 -3.75 4.77 8.74
N THR A 249 -2.71 5.39 9.28
CA THR A 249 -2.73 6.70 9.92
C THR A 249 -1.43 7.41 9.57
N PHE A 250 -1.44 8.75 9.65
CA PHE A 250 -0.23 9.53 9.45
C PHE A 250 0.92 9.08 10.38
N TRP A 251 0.61 8.82 11.65
CA TRP A 251 1.60 8.35 12.62
C TRP A 251 2.16 6.97 12.28
N PHE A 252 1.35 6.11 11.65
CA PHE A 252 1.83 4.82 11.21
C PHE A 252 2.84 4.94 10.06
N ASP A 253 2.65 5.90 9.14
CA ASP A 253 3.66 6.24 8.13
C ASP A 253 4.97 6.72 8.78
N CYS A 254 4.90 7.63 9.76
CA CYS A 254 6.08 8.09 10.49
C CYS A 254 6.81 6.94 11.21
N GLN A 255 6.07 6.03 11.83
CA GLN A 255 6.63 4.85 12.49
C GLN A 255 7.37 3.96 11.49
N ILE A 256 6.77 3.69 10.32
CA ILE A 256 7.40 2.87 9.28
C ILE A 256 8.68 3.53 8.78
N ILE A 257 8.67 4.84 8.55
CA ILE A 257 9.86 5.60 8.12
C ILE A 257 10.97 5.48 9.17
N LEU A 258 10.65 5.71 10.46
CA LEU A 258 11.64 5.61 11.53
C LEU A 258 12.24 4.20 11.62
N GLN A 259 11.39 3.16 11.57
CA GLN A 259 11.86 1.77 11.57
C GLN A 259 12.70 1.44 10.34
N THR A 260 12.36 2.02 9.18
CA THR A 260 13.16 1.87 7.95
C THR A 260 14.56 2.44 8.14
N LEU A 261 14.68 3.64 8.73
CA LEU A 261 15.97 4.27 9.01
C LEU A 261 16.79 3.45 10.03
N ILE A 262 16.15 2.94 11.08
CA ILE A 262 16.81 2.08 12.09
C ILE A 262 17.32 0.79 11.44
N ASN A 263 16.51 0.12 10.62
CA ASN A 263 16.90 -1.11 9.93
C ASN A 263 18.03 -0.86 8.93
N MET A 264 18.05 0.30 8.27
CA MET A 264 19.12 0.70 7.35
C MET A 264 20.46 0.90 8.09
N ILE A 265 20.44 1.45 9.32
CA ILE A 265 21.65 1.66 10.14
C ILE A 265 22.13 0.35 10.78
N ARG A 266 21.21 -0.50 11.28
CA ARG A 266 21.55 -1.78 11.92
C ARG A 266 22.05 -2.85 10.95
N GLY A 267 21.78 -2.67 9.65
CA GLY A 267 21.99 -3.70 8.64
C GLY A 267 20.84 -4.70 8.69
N ASP A 268 20.04 -4.74 7.63
CA ASP A 268 18.93 -5.67 7.51
C ASP A 268 19.47 -7.05 7.10
N GLN A 269 19.34 -8.05 7.97
CA GLN A 269 19.83 -9.42 7.71
C GLN A 269 19.13 -10.08 6.51
N ASN A 270 17.96 -9.56 6.10
CA ASN A 270 17.18 -10.04 4.97
C ASN A 270 17.32 -9.16 3.71
N ALA A 271 18.13 -8.10 3.76
CA ALA A 271 18.50 -7.31 2.59
C ALA A 271 19.69 -7.98 1.89
N TYR A 272 19.41 -8.60 0.76
CA TYR A 272 20.42 -9.16 -0.14
C TYR A 272 21.01 -8.07 -1.03
#